data_AF-A0A3B0THA0-F1
#
_entry.id   AF-A0A3B0THA0-F1
#
_cell.length_a   1.000
_cell.length_b   1.000
_cell.length_c   1.000
_cell.angle_alpha   90.00
_cell.angle_beta   90.00
_cell.angle_gamma   90.00
#
_symmetry.space_group_name_H-M   'P 1'
#
loop_
_entity.id
_entity.type
_entity.pdbx_description
1 polymer ?
#
loop_
_entity_poly.entity_id
_entity_poly.type
_entity_poly.pdbx_seq_one_letter_code
_entity_poly.pdbx_strand_id
1 'polypeptide(L)'
;MAFDPKIIEDSFEKAKPIAADVANKFYEILWADYPQSIDLFADANMDKQKVALMNALTQVVDHIRDPEWLTEYLYQMGVRHMQYDTLPEHFDWVGGSLLKAFAHFFGDDWTDELQQNWLEAYQAIAGLMLAGLNDALAGDIRKSA
;
A
#
# COMPACT_ATOMS: atom_id res chain seq x y z
N MET A 1 -18.25 -0.16 -2.59
CA MET A 1 -16.96 -0.15 -1.87
C MET A 1 -17.23 0.44 -0.49
N ALA A 2 -16.42 0.10 0.51
CA ALA A 2 -16.60 0.67 1.85
C ALA A 2 -16.28 2.17 1.87
N PHE A 3 -15.32 2.61 1.06
CA PHE A 3 -14.90 4.00 0.86
C PHE A 3 -15.53 4.64 -0.39
N ASP A 4 -15.50 5.96 -0.47
CA ASP A 4 -15.80 6.77 -1.65
C ASP A 4 -14.56 6.95 -2.54
N PRO A 5 -14.53 6.38 -3.77
CA PRO A 5 -13.40 6.53 -4.67
C PRO A 5 -13.06 7.98 -5.01
N LYS A 6 -14.06 8.88 -5.02
CA LYS A 6 -13.84 10.29 -5.32
C LYS A 6 -12.99 10.99 -4.26
N ILE A 7 -13.20 10.67 -2.98
CA ILE A 7 -12.42 11.24 -1.87
C ILE A 7 -10.95 10.81 -2.00
N ILE A 8 -10.72 9.55 -2.37
CA ILE A 8 -9.37 9.01 -2.57
C ILE A 8 -8.69 9.66 -3.78
N GLU A 9 -9.38 9.75 -4.93
CA GLU A 9 -8.88 10.42 -6.13
C GLU A 9 -8.51 11.89 -5.84
N ASP A 10 -9.43 12.67 -5.27
CA ASP A 10 -9.25 14.11 -5.03
C ASP A 10 -8.13 14.38 -4.01
N SER A 11 -8.03 13.56 -2.94
CA SER A 11 -6.98 13.72 -1.93
C SER A 11 -5.61 13.27 -2.44
N PHE A 12 -5.55 12.17 -3.20
CA PHE A 12 -4.29 11.69 -3.77
C PHE A 12 -3.74 12.66 -4.83
N GLU A 13 -4.59 13.32 -5.61
CA GLU A 13 -4.18 14.35 -6.57
C GLU A 13 -3.42 15.50 -5.89
N LYS A 14 -3.86 15.92 -4.69
CA LYS A 14 -3.14 16.91 -3.87
C LYS A 14 -1.78 16.41 -3.37
N ALA A 15 -1.63 15.10 -3.18
CA ALA A 15 -0.39 14.48 -2.70
C ALA A 15 0.64 14.21 -3.82
N LYS A 16 0.23 14.13 -5.10
CA LYS A 16 1.13 13.87 -6.24
C LYS A 16 2.38 14.79 -6.29
N PRO A 17 2.27 16.12 -6.09
CA PRO A 17 3.44 17.01 -6.12
C PRO A 17 4.48 16.72 -5.03
N ILE A 18 4.06 16.09 -3.93
CA ILE A 18 4.87 15.78 -2.75
C ILE A 18 5.09 14.26 -2.58
N ALA A 19 4.83 13.46 -3.62
CA ALA A 19 4.89 12.00 -3.56
C ALA A 19 6.23 11.46 -3.02
N ALA A 20 7.35 12.10 -3.38
CA ALA A 20 8.67 11.74 -2.89
C ALA A 20 8.80 11.96 -1.37
N ASP A 21 8.27 13.07 -0.86
CA ASP A 21 8.29 13.41 0.56
C ASP A 21 7.36 12.49 1.36
N VAL A 22 6.20 12.15 0.80
CA VAL A 22 5.28 11.14 1.35
C VAL A 22 5.98 9.79 1.49
N ALA A 23 6.66 9.31 0.44
CA ALA A 23 7.39 8.06 0.49
C ALA A 23 8.54 8.08 1.51
N ASN A 24 9.28 9.19 1.59
CA ASN A 24 10.33 9.37 2.60
C ASN A 24 9.75 9.27 4.02
N LYS A 25 8.67 10.00 4.29
CA LYS A 25 8.04 10.03 5.61
C LYS A 25 7.45 8.67 5.99
N PHE A 26 6.88 7.96 5.02
CA PHE A 26 6.39 6.60 5.20
C PHE A 26 7.48 5.66 5.72
N TYR A 27 8.66 5.60 5.06
CA TYR A 27 9.74 4.72 5.51
C TYR A 27 10.37 5.16 6.83
N GLU A 28 10.45 6.48 7.09
CA GLU A 28 10.87 7.01 8.39
C GLU A 28 9.96 6.49 9.52
N ILE A 29 8.65 6.58 9.32
CA ILE A 29 7.65 6.10 10.30
C ILE A 29 7.70 4.58 10.43
N LEU A 30 7.73 3.85 9.30
CA LEU A 30 7.76 2.39 9.29
C LEU A 30 8.93 1.86 10.11
N TRP A 31 10.13 2.40 9.92
CA TRP A 31 11.32 1.94 10.63
C TRP A 31 11.42 2.47 12.06
N ALA A 32 10.79 3.59 12.38
CA ALA A 32 10.68 4.06 13.75
C ALA A 32 9.73 3.20 14.58
N ASP A 33 8.57 2.85 14.02
CA ASP A 33 7.54 2.05 14.70
C ASP A 33 7.89 0.55 14.69
N TYR A 34 8.50 0.07 13.61
CA TYR A 34 8.81 -1.34 13.38
C TYR A 34 10.27 -1.51 12.90
N PRO A 35 11.28 -1.31 13.76
CA PRO A 35 12.69 -1.42 13.38
C PRO A 35 13.07 -2.77 12.75
N GLN A 36 12.38 -3.86 13.13
CA GLN A 36 12.57 -5.19 12.54
C GLN A 36 12.25 -5.27 11.04
N SER A 37 11.44 -4.33 10.52
CA SER A 37 11.13 -4.28 9.09
C SER A 37 12.30 -3.77 8.24
N ILE A 38 13.33 -3.16 8.84
CA ILE A 38 14.53 -2.69 8.12
C ILE A 38 15.19 -3.84 7.34
N ASP A 39 15.25 -5.03 7.95
CA ASP A 39 15.92 -6.19 7.35
C ASP A 39 15.22 -6.67 6.06
N LEU A 40 13.90 -6.45 5.92
CA LEU A 40 13.15 -6.74 4.68
C LEU A 40 13.63 -5.89 3.48
N PHE A 41 14.32 -4.78 3.76
CA PHE A 41 14.82 -3.84 2.76
C PHE A 41 16.35 -3.80 2.68
N ALA A 42 17.06 -4.72 3.35
CA ALA A 42 18.53 -4.71 3.42
C ALA A 42 19.21 -4.74 2.03
N ASP A 43 18.63 -5.49 1.09
CA ASP A 43 19.13 -5.61 -0.29
C ASP A 43 18.42 -4.64 -1.28
N ALA A 44 17.49 -3.82 -0.80
CA ALA A 44 16.69 -2.95 -1.64
C ALA A 44 17.44 -1.65 -1.98
N ASN A 45 17.33 -1.22 -3.24
CA ASN A 45 17.65 0.16 -3.58
C ASN A 45 16.50 1.07 -3.12
N MET A 46 16.71 1.80 -2.03
CA MET A 46 15.64 2.58 -1.40
C MET A 46 15.07 3.71 -2.27
N ASP A 47 15.87 4.30 -3.16
CA ASP A 47 15.36 5.31 -4.10
C ASP A 47 14.37 4.70 -5.09
N LYS A 48 14.71 3.52 -5.64
CA LYS A 48 13.80 2.77 -6.52
C LYS A 48 12.58 2.26 -5.76
N GLN A 49 12.76 1.82 -4.52
CA GLN A 49 11.69 1.28 -3.70
C GLN A 49 10.63 2.34 -3.33
N LYS A 50 11.07 3.57 -3.01
CA LYS A 50 10.17 4.70 -2.78
C LYS A 50 9.35 5.06 -4.02
N VAL A 51 10.00 5.08 -5.19
CA VAL A 51 9.33 5.31 -6.48
C VAL A 51 8.34 4.18 -6.78
N ALA A 52 8.72 2.92 -6.55
CA ALA A 52 7.86 1.76 -6.77
C ALA A 52 6.58 1.82 -5.91
N LEU A 53 6.71 2.20 -4.64
CA LEU A 53 5.56 2.39 -3.74
C LEU A 53 4.58 3.44 -4.30
N MET A 54 5.08 4.62 -4.67
CA MET A 54 4.21 5.69 -5.18
C MET A 54 3.59 5.35 -6.53
N ASN A 55 4.32 4.66 -7.40
CA ASN A 55 3.76 4.16 -8.65
C ASN A 55 2.64 3.14 -8.41
N ALA A 56 2.82 2.20 -7.47
CA ALA A 56 1.79 1.23 -7.13
C ALA A 56 0.51 1.92 -6.61
N LEU A 57 0.65 2.88 -5.69
CA LEU A 57 -0.47 3.68 -5.20
C LEU A 57 -1.15 4.47 -6.33
N THR A 58 -0.37 5.06 -7.23
CA THR A 58 -0.91 5.80 -8.39
C THR A 58 -1.72 4.88 -9.29
N GLN A 59 -1.20 3.68 -9.61
CA GLN A 59 -1.91 2.70 -10.41
C GLN A 59 -3.23 2.27 -9.78
N VAL A 60 -3.25 2.06 -8.46
CA VAL A 60 -4.47 1.73 -7.71
C VAL A 60 -5.49 2.87 -7.78
N VAL A 61 -5.05 4.11 -7.56
CA VAL A 61 -5.94 5.29 -7.61
C VAL A 61 -6.49 5.51 -9.02
N ASP A 62 -5.65 5.39 -10.05
CA ASP A 62 -6.05 5.56 -11.46
C ASP A 62 -7.08 4.51 -11.90
N HIS A 63 -7.08 3.32 -11.27
CA HIS A 63 -8.02 2.22 -11.57
C HIS A 63 -9.00 1.97 -10.42
N ILE A 64 -9.19 2.93 -9.51
CA ILE A 64 -9.97 2.71 -8.27
C ILE A 64 -11.44 2.33 -8.52
N ARG A 65 -11.94 2.63 -9.73
CA ARG A 65 -13.29 2.34 -10.21
C ARG A 65 -13.38 1.06 -11.06
N ASP A 66 -12.28 0.37 -11.28
CA ASP A 66 -12.17 -0.87 -12.05
C ASP A 66 -11.85 -2.06 -11.12
N PRO A 67 -12.87 -2.68 -10.50
CA PRO A 67 -12.66 -3.73 -9.51
C PRO A 67 -12.03 -5.00 -10.09
N GLU A 68 -12.27 -5.30 -11.38
CA GLU A 68 -11.69 -6.47 -12.04
C GLU A 68 -10.19 -6.28 -12.22
N TRP A 69 -9.78 -5.11 -12.73
CA TRP A 69 -8.38 -4.76 -12.88
C TRP A 69 -7.64 -4.74 -11.55
N LEU A 70 -8.23 -4.10 -10.52
CA LEU A 70 -7.63 -4.04 -9.18
C LEU A 70 -7.43 -5.41 -8.57
N THR A 71 -8.43 -6.30 -8.70
CA THR A 71 -8.37 -7.65 -8.17
C THR A 71 -7.20 -8.41 -8.76
N GLU A 72 -7.08 -8.42 -10.09
CA GLU A 72 -5.97 -9.12 -10.77
C GLU A 72 -4.62 -8.47 -10.42
N TYR A 73 -4.51 -7.15 -10.54
CA TYR A 73 -3.27 -6.43 -10.29
C TYR A 73 -2.74 -6.65 -8.87
N LEU A 74 -3.59 -6.46 -7.86
CA LEU A 74 -3.22 -6.55 -6.45
C LEU A 74 -2.99 -8.00 -6.02
N TYR A 75 -3.76 -8.96 -6.53
CA TYR A 75 -3.49 -10.37 -6.30
C TYR A 75 -2.08 -10.74 -6.79
N GLN A 76 -1.76 -10.42 -8.04
CA GLN A 76 -0.43 -10.70 -8.61
C GLN A 76 0.69 -9.95 -7.90
N MET A 77 0.43 -8.73 -7.40
CA MET A 77 1.37 -8.06 -6.51
C MET A 77 1.60 -8.86 -5.24
N GLY A 78 0.53 -9.30 -4.57
CA GLY A 78 0.57 -10.15 -3.38
C GLY A 78 1.42 -11.41 -3.57
N VAL A 79 1.22 -12.12 -4.68
CA VAL A 79 2.03 -13.29 -5.06
C VAL A 79 3.52 -12.98 -5.09
N ARG A 80 3.91 -11.84 -5.69
CA ARG A 80 5.32 -11.43 -5.76
C ARG A 80 5.91 -11.08 -4.40
N HIS A 81 5.10 -10.64 -3.44
CA HIS A 81 5.58 -10.26 -2.10
C HIS A 81 6.09 -11.47 -1.30
N MET A 82 5.71 -12.70 -1.66
CA MET A 82 6.31 -13.91 -1.10
C MET A 82 7.84 -13.93 -1.30
N GLN A 83 8.36 -13.35 -2.39
CA GLN A 83 9.80 -13.33 -2.69
C GLN A 83 10.62 -12.41 -1.78
N TYR A 84 9.94 -11.56 -0.99
CA TYR A 84 10.56 -10.58 -0.10
C TYR A 84 10.37 -10.95 1.38
N ASP A 85 10.14 -12.24 1.67
CA ASP A 85 9.87 -12.75 3.01
C ASP A 85 8.74 -11.97 3.73
N THR A 86 7.77 -11.47 2.94
CA THR A 86 6.65 -10.70 3.47
C THR A 86 5.68 -11.63 4.19
N LEU A 87 5.30 -11.26 5.41
CA LEU A 87 4.30 -11.93 6.23
C LEU A 87 3.01 -11.12 6.27
N PRO A 88 1.85 -11.76 6.56
CA PRO A 88 0.58 -11.06 6.66
C PRO A 88 0.59 -9.86 7.64
N GLU A 89 1.28 -9.99 8.77
CA GLU A 89 1.44 -8.93 9.77
C GLU A 89 2.14 -7.67 9.25
N HIS A 90 2.98 -7.78 8.22
CA HIS A 90 3.67 -6.62 7.64
C HIS A 90 2.69 -5.65 6.95
N PHE A 91 1.52 -6.14 6.49
CA PHE A 91 0.51 -5.27 5.90
C PHE A 91 -0.06 -4.30 6.94
N ASP A 92 -0.35 -4.75 8.17
CA ASP A 92 -0.82 -3.85 9.21
C ASP A 92 0.21 -2.75 9.53
N TRP A 93 1.51 -3.09 9.51
CA TRP A 93 2.60 -2.13 9.71
C TRP A 93 2.66 -1.09 8.61
N VAL A 94 2.55 -1.53 7.35
CA VAL A 94 2.53 -0.65 6.17
C VAL A 94 1.30 0.26 6.21
N GLY A 95 0.11 -0.27 6.49
CA GLY A 95 -1.12 0.51 6.59
C GLY A 95 -1.03 1.61 7.63
N GLY A 96 -0.65 1.25 8.86
CA GLY A 96 -0.50 2.22 9.94
C GLY A 96 0.54 3.31 9.60
N SER A 97 1.67 2.93 9.00
CA SER A 97 2.73 3.88 8.64
C SER A 97 2.31 4.81 7.50
N LEU A 98 1.57 4.30 6.52
CA LEU A 98 1.07 5.07 5.38
C LEU A 98 0.02 6.10 5.82
N LEU A 99 -0.93 5.69 6.66
CA LEU A 99 -1.95 6.59 7.21
C LEU A 99 -1.31 7.70 8.07
N LYS A 100 -0.29 7.38 8.87
CA LYS A 100 0.47 8.40 9.63
C LYS A 100 1.21 9.37 8.70
N ALA A 101 1.78 8.89 7.60
CA ALA A 101 2.42 9.75 6.60
C ALA A 101 1.40 10.68 5.94
N PHE A 102 0.22 10.18 5.55
CA PHE A 102 -0.85 11.02 5.02
C PHE A 102 -1.33 12.06 6.02
N ALA A 103 -1.58 11.67 7.28
CA ALA A 103 -1.96 12.60 8.34
C ALA A 103 -0.94 13.74 8.50
N HIS A 104 0.35 13.45 8.38
CA HIS A 104 1.41 14.46 8.45
C HIS A 104 1.31 15.50 7.32
N PHE A 105 1.03 15.08 6.08
CA PHE A 105 1.01 15.99 4.93
C PHE A 105 -0.32 16.67 4.68
N PHE A 106 -1.44 16.00 4.98
CA PHE A 106 -2.76 16.61 4.86
C PHE A 106 -3.05 17.57 6.03
N GLY A 107 -2.44 17.39 7.21
CA GLY A 107 -2.58 18.32 8.32
C GLY A 107 -4.05 18.55 8.69
N ASP A 108 -4.49 19.80 8.64
CA ASP A 108 -5.89 20.17 8.93
C ASP A 108 -6.91 19.58 7.93
N ASP A 109 -6.49 19.20 6.71
CA ASP A 109 -7.33 18.51 5.72
C ASP A 109 -7.52 17.01 6.10
N TRP A 110 -6.78 16.46 7.07
CA TRP A 110 -6.90 15.07 7.53
C TRP A 110 -8.08 14.89 8.49
N THR A 111 -9.29 15.02 7.95
CA THR A 111 -10.54 14.86 8.70
C THR A 111 -10.81 13.39 9.03
N ASP A 112 -11.69 13.13 10.01
CA ASP A 112 -12.15 11.77 10.34
C ASP A 112 -12.73 11.04 9.12
N GLU A 113 -13.41 11.76 8.24
CA GLU A 113 -13.95 11.21 6.98
C GLU A 113 -12.83 10.80 6.04
N LEU A 114 -11.83 11.66 5.82
CA LEU A 114 -10.71 11.34 4.95
C LEU A 114 -9.90 10.16 5.48
N GLN A 115 -9.65 10.14 6.80
CA GLN A 115 -8.97 9.05 7.47
C GLN A 115 -9.72 7.72 7.30
N GLN A 116 -11.04 7.71 7.51
CA GLN A 116 -11.85 6.50 7.38
C GLN A 116 -11.83 5.96 5.94
N ASN A 117 -11.96 6.85 4.95
CA ASN A 117 -11.90 6.45 3.54
C ASN A 117 -10.53 5.86 3.17
N TRP A 118 -9.42 6.45 3.64
CA TRP A 118 -8.09 5.90 3.40
C TRP A 118 -7.83 4.58 4.14
N LEU A 119 -8.36 4.43 5.34
CA LEU A 119 -8.30 3.16 6.08
C LEU A 119 -9.01 2.04 5.31
N GLU A 120 -10.23 2.29 4.87
CA GLU A 120 -11.03 1.31 4.12
C GLU A 120 -10.43 1.00 2.74
N ALA A 121 -9.90 2.01 2.04
CA ALA A 121 -9.18 1.82 0.80
C ALA A 121 -7.93 0.95 1.01
N TYR A 122 -7.14 1.25 2.04
CA TYR A 122 -5.97 0.45 2.40
C TYR A 122 -6.34 -0.99 2.73
N GLN A 123 -7.39 -1.21 3.54
CA GLN A 123 -7.86 -2.55 3.89
C GLN A 123 -8.32 -3.35 2.66
N ALA A 124 -8.98 -2.71 1.70
CA ALA A 124 -9.35 -3.35 0.45
C ALA A 124 -8.11 -3.76 -0.37
N ILE A 125 -7.11 -2.86 -0.46
CA ILE A 125 -5.84 -3.14 -1.15
C ILE A 125 -5.10 -4.31 -0.49
N ALA A 126 -4.91 -4.22 0.83
CA ALA A 126 -4.21 -5.23 1.61
C ALA A 126 -4.92 -6.59 1.53
N GLY A 127 -6.26 -6.62 1.60
CA GLY A 127 -7.02 -7.87 1.49
C GLY A 127 -6.78 -8.62 0.18
N LEU A 128 -6.73 -7.91 -0.95
CA LEU A 128 -6.46 -8.51 -2.26
C LEU A 128 -5.01 -9.00 -2.39
N MET A 129 -4.05 -8.23 -1.88
CA MET A 129 -2.65 -8.65 -1.85
C MET A 129 -2.42 -9.84 -0.92
N LEU A 130 -3.06 -9.86 0.25
CA LEU A 130 -2.99 -10.97 1.20
C LEU A 130 -3.55 -12.26 0.60
N ALA A 131 -4.62 -12.19 -0.20
CA ALA A 131 -5.12 -13.37 -0.91
C ALA A 131 -4.03 -13.99 -1.81
N GLY A 132 -3.37 -13.17 -2.64
CA GLY A 132 -2.28 -13.65 -3.51
C GLY A 132 -1.06 -14.15 -2.73
N LEU A 133 -0.69 -13.47 -1.64
CA LEU A 133 0.41 -13.91 -0.78
C LEU A 133 0.10 -15.27 -0.13
N ASN A 134 -1.11 -15.43 0.42
CA ASN A 134 -1.50 -16.67 1.11
C ASN A 134 -1.52 -17.86 0.15
N ASP A 135 -2.06 -17.69 -1.06
CA ASP A 135 -2.05 -18.74 -2.08
C ASP A 135 -0.60 -19.10 -2.49
N ALA A 136 0.28 -18.10 -2.61
CA ALA A 136 1.69 -18.30 -2.90
C ALA A 136 2.38 -19.14 -1.81
N LEU A 137 2.18 -18.75 -0.54
CA LEU A 137 2.75 -19.41 0.62
C LEU A 137 2.22 -20.85 0.81
N ALA A 138 0.94 -21.08 0.49
CA ALA A 138 0.34 -22.42 0.52
C ALA A 138 0.84 -23.34 -0.60
N GLY A 139 1.49 -22.79 -1.63
CA GLY A 139 1.91 -23.52 -2.83
C GLY A 139 0.78 -23.78 -3.82
N ASP A 140 -0.37 -23.12 -3.63
CA ASP A 140 -1.60 -23.32 -4.40
C ASP A 140 -1.56 -22.64 -5.78
N ILE A 141 -0.53 -21.83 -6.06
CA ILE A 141 -0.30 -21.19 -7.37
C ILE A 141 0.08 -22.20 -8.46
N ARG A 142 0.39 -23.46 -8.11
CA ARG A 142 0.55 -24.53 -9.10
C ARG A 142 -0.76 -25.29 -9.28
N LYS A 143 -1.65 -24.83 -10.18
CA LYS A 143 -2.44 -25.65 -11.14
C LYS A 143 -3.19 -24.75 -12.14
N SER A 144 -2.47 -24.00 -12.94
CA SER A 144 -3.00 -23.45 -14.19
C SER A 144 -1.87 -23.36 -15.22
N ALA A 145 -1.51 -24.55 -15.72
CA ALA A 145 -0.83 -24.75 -16.99
C ALA A 145 -1.80 -25.51 -17.90
#